data_AF-A0A9D9YC65-F1
#
_entry.id   AF-A0A9D9YC65-F1
#
_cell.length_a   1.000
_cell.length_b   1.000
_cell.length_c   1.000
_cell.angle_alpha   90.00
_cell.angle_beta   90.00
_cell.angle_gamma   90.00
#
_symmetry.space_group_name_H-M   'P 1'
#
loop_
_entity.id
_entity.type
_entity.pdbx_description
1 polymer ?
#
loop_
_entity_poly.entity_id
_entity_poly.type
_entity_poly.pdbx_seq_one_letter_code
_entity_poly.pdbx_strand_id
1 'polypeptide(L)'
;MRLNRKHFYISILSIILILSGFYARNTNGENSSYLKIVFLDVGQGDSIYIEAPNGRQVLVDGGPDARILPVLSDVMPVFYTYIDMLIATHSDADHLGGLNRVIEY
;
A
#
# COMPACT_ATOMS: atom_id res chain seq x y z
N MET A 1 17.83 -13.51 -41.18
CA MET A 1 16.71 -14.40 -40.80
C MET A 1 15.44 -13.55 -40.69
N ARG A 2 14.51 -13.62 -41.65
CA ARG A 2 13.27 -12.81 -41.61
C ARG A 2 12.33 -13.43 -40.57
N LEU A 3 12.10 -12.73 -39.46
CA LEU A 3 11.14 -13.18 -38.44
C LEU A 3 9.73 -13.22 -39.06
N ASN A 4 9.03 -14.35 -38.94
CA ASN A 4 7.65 -14.47 -39.39
C ASN A 4 6.78 -13.55 -38.52
N ARG A 5 5.99 -12.67 -39.16
CA ARG A 5 5.07 -11.76 -38.46
C ARG A 5 4.18 -12.50 -37.45
N LYS A 6 3.77 -13.74 -37.75
CA LYS A 6 2.99 -14.59 -36.83
C LYS A 6 3.74 -14.90 -35.54
N HIS A 7 5.03 -15.27 -35.62
CA HIS A 7 5.84 -15.55 -34.42
C HIS A 7 6.08 -14.28 -33.60
N PHE A 8 6.22 -13.11 -34.25
CA PHE A 8 6.32 -11.83 -33.54
C PHE A 8 5.07 -11.52 -32.71
N TYR A 9 3.86 -11.67 -33.28
CA TYR A 9 2.61 -11.46 -32.54
C TYR A 9 2.39 -12.47 -31.42
N ILE A 10 2.77 -13.73 -31.64
CA ILE A 10 2.70 -14.78 -30.60
C ILE A 10 3.61 -14.42 -29.43
N SER A 11 4.85 -13.97 -29.68
CA SER A 11 5.77 -13.56 -28.62
C SER A 11 5.23 -12.37 -27.82
N ILE A 12 4.63 -11.36 -28.48
CA ILE A 12 4.00 -10.23 -27.78
C ILE A 12 2.84 -10.69 -26.90
N LEU A 13 1.95 -11.54 -27.42
CA LEU A 13 0.81 -12.05 -26.66
C LEU A 13 1.27 -12.85 -25.44
N SER A 14 2.30 -13.69 -25.59
CA SER A 14 2.89 -14.44 -24.47
C SER A 14 3.45 -13.51 -23.40
N ILE A 15 4.13 -12.43 -23.78
CA ILE A 15 4.65 -11.43 -22.83
C ILE A 15 3.49 -10.74 -22.10
N ILE A 16 2.44 -10.32 -22.82
CA ILE A 16 1.26 -9.69 -22.19
C ILE A 16 0.60 -10.66 -21.21
N LEU A 17 0.44 -11.93 -21.57
CA LEU A 17 -0.12 -12.94 -20.68
C LEU A 17 0.73 -13.15 -19.42
N ILE A 18 2.06 -13.22 -19.57
CA ILE A 18 2.98 -13.34 -18.43
C ILE A 18 2.90 -12.11 -17.52
N LEU A 19 2.92 -10.91 -18.10
CA LEU A 19 2.81 -9.65 -17.34
C LEU A 19 1.46 -9.55 -16.63
N SER A 20 0.36 -9.92 -17.30
CA SER A 20 -0.97 -9.93 -16.69
C SER A 20 -1.10 -10.95 -15.56
N GLY A 21 -0.52 -12.15 -15.73
CA GLY A 21 -0.49 -13.17 -14.68
C GLY A 21 0.35 -12.73 -13.48
N PHE A 22 1.48 -12.06 -13.73
CA PHE A 22 2.29 -11.48 -12.68
C PHE A 22 1.55 -10.36 -11.94
N TYR A 23 0.89 -9.44 -12.66
CA TYR A 23 0.06 -8.39 -12.07
C TYR A 23 -1.10 -8.94 -11.24
N ALA A 24 -1.82 -9.95 -11.75
CA ALA A 24 -2.92 -10.59 -11.04
C ALA A 24 -2.46 -11.31 -9.75
N ARG A 25 -1.28 -11.94 -9.75
CA ARG A 25 -0.74 -12.58 -8.54
C ARG A 25 -0.30 -11.57 -7.48
N ASN A 26 0.22 -10.42 -7.89
CA ASN A 26 0.69 -9.37 -6.97
C ASN A 26 -0.43 -8.46 -6.45
N THR A 27 -1.52 -8.28 -7.21
CA THR A 27 -2.73 -7.59 -6.71
C THR A 27 -3.51 -8.45 -5.72
N ASN A 28 -3.50 -9.76 -5.90
CA ASN A 28 -3.86 -10.73 -4.86
C ASN A 28 -2.70 -10.95 -3.86
N GLY A 29 -1.64 -10.15 -3.95
CA GLY A 29 -0.40 -10.27 -3.18
C GLY A 29 -0.72 -10.15 -1.70
N GLU A 30 -0.41 -11.23 -0.97
CA GLU A 30 -0.46 -11.33 0.48
C GLU A 30 -1.68 -10.66 1.12
N ASN A 31 -2.90 -11.00 0.67
CA ASN A 31 -4.02 -10.97 1.60
C ASN A 31 -3.67 -11.98 2.71
N SER A 32 -2.98 -11.48 3.74
CA SER A 32 -2.78 -12.19 4.98
C SER A 32 -4.15 -12.74 5.36
N SER A 33 -4.28 -14.05 5.55
CA SER A 33 -5.54 -14.62 6.06
C SER A 33 -5.89 -14.08 7.46
N TYR A 34 -5.02 -13.25 8.03
CA TYR A 34 -5.10 -12.65 9.34
C TYR A 34 -5.18 -11.13 9.26
N LEU A 35 -5.87 -10.53 10.23
CA LEU A 35 -5.83 -9.10 10.47
C LEU A 35 -4.43 -8.71 10.94
N LYS A 36 -3.77 -7.80 10.22
CA LYS A 36 -2.49 -7.22 10.61
C LYS A 36 -2.73 -5.86 11.24
N ILE A 37 -2.18 -5.66 12.43
CA ILE A 37 -2.23 -4.39 13.16
C ILE A 37 -0.79 -4.04 13.52
N VAL A 38 -0.36 -2.83 13.16
CA VAL A 38 0.98 -2.33 13.42
C VAL A 38 0.88 -0.96 14.08
N PHE A 39 1.47 -0.84 15.26
CA PHE A 39 1.66 0.43 15.94
C PHE A 39 2.94 1.06 15.40
N LEU A 40 2.79 2.22 14.75
CA LEU A 40 3.89 2.90 14.08
C LEU A 40 4.65 3.76 15.08
N ASP A 41 5.98 3.68 15.06
CA ASP A 41 6.82 4.56 15.86
C ASP A 41 6.91 5.95 15.21
N VAL A 42 6.03 6.85 15.65
CA VAL A 42 5.98 8.26 15.22
C VAL A 42 6.53 9.20 16.30
N GLY A 43 7.11 8.65 17.38
CA GLY A 43 7.56 9.40 18.55
C GLY A 43 6.41 9.80 19.48
N GLN A 44 5.94 11.05 19.40
CA GLN A 44 4.86 11.56 20.27
C GLN A 44 3.51 11.38 19.59
N GLY A 45 2.50 10.96 20.35
CA GLY A 45 1.14 10.72 19.83
C GLY A 45 0.98 9.31 19.28
N ASP A 46 -0.12 9.06 18.58
CA ASP A 46 -0.50 7.74 18.09
C ASP A 46 -0.48 7.65 16.57
N SER A 47 -0.14 6.46 16.06
CA SER A 47 -0.43 6.07 14.68
C SER A 47 -0.48 4.55 14.55
N ILE A 48 -1.57 4.04 13.99
CA ILE A 48 -1.84 2.60 13.89
C ILE A 48 -2.25 2.26 12.46
N TYR A 49 -1.46 1.42 11.81
CA TYR A 49 -1.79 0.83 10.51
C TYR A 49 -2.52 -0.50 10.70
N ILE A 50 -3.64 -0.66 10.01
CA ILE A 50 -4.45 -1.88 10.02
C ILE A 50 -4.63 -2.35 8.58
N GLU A 51 -4.35 -3.62 8.35
CA GLU A 51 -4.59 -4.30 7.09
C GLU A 51 -5.52 -5.48 7.34
N ALA A 52 -6.73 -5.38 6.81
CA ALA A 52 -7.76 -6.40 6.94
C ALA A 52 -7.46 -7.61 6.03
N PRO A 53 -7.99 -8.81 6.32
CA PRO A 53 -7.74 -10.00 5.51
C PRO A 53 -8.19 -9.90 4.05
N ASN A 54 -9.02 -8.91 3.71
CA ASN A 54 -9.45 -8.62 2.34
C ASN A 54 -8.60 -7.55 1.65
N GLY A 55 -7.46 -7.17 2.23
CA GLY A 55 -6.50 -6.19 1.69
C GLY A 55 -6.87 -4.74 1.95
N ARG A 56 -7.99 -4.47 2.63
CA ARG A 56 -8.38 -3.10 2.98
C ARG A 56 -7.46 -2.52 4.04
N GLN A 57 -7.04 -1.28 3.84
CA GLN A 57 -6.09 -0.59 4.68
C GLN A 57 -6.75 0.56 5.43
N VAL A 58 -6.51 0.62 6.74
CA VAL A 58 -6.99 1.69 7.61
C VAL A 58 -5.80 2.27 8.36
N LEU A 59 -5.74 3.59 8.44
CA LEU A 59 -4.78 4.29 9.28
C LEU A 59 -5.54 5.06 10.37
N VAL A 60 -5.21 4.80 11.63
CA VAL A 60 -5.78 5.50 12.79
C VAL A 60 -4.70 6.42 13.34
N ASP A 61 -4.96 7.73 13.32
CA ASP A 61 -4.03 8.80 13.66
C ASP A 61 -2.69 8.75 12.88
N GLY A 62 -1.97 9.88 12.87
CA GLY A 62 -0.78 10.04 12.04
C GLY A 62 0.46 10.52 12.79
N GLY A 63 0.40 10.68 14.10
CA GLY A 63 1.46 11.34 14.83
C GLY A 63 1.57 12.84 14.50
N PRO A 64 2.68 13.48 14.88
CA PRO A 64 2.81 14.93 14.92
C PRO A 64 3.31 15.53 13.60
N ASP A 65 3.94 14.73 12.73
CA ASP A 65 4.64 15.23 11.55
C ASP A 65 4.89 14.14 10.49
N ALA A 66 5.71 14.45 9.49
CA ALA A 66 6.00 13.58 8.34
C ALA A 66 6.81 12.31 8.66
N ARG A 67 7.24 12.10 9.92
CA ARG A 67 7.94 10.87 10.33
C ARG A 67 7.13 9.60 10.10
N ILE A 68 5.80 9.72 10.01
CA ILE A 68 4.92 8.61 9.65
C ILE A 68 5.23 8.01 8.27
N LEU A 69 5.64 8.82 7.29
CA LEU A 69 5.77 8.38 5.90
C LEU A 69 6.75 7.20 5.72
N PRO A 70 8.00 7.25 6.23
CA PRO A 70 8.92 6.12 6.11
C PRO A 70 8.42 4.88 6.87
N VAL A 71 7.95 5.03 8.11
CA VAL A 71 7.51 3.88 8.93
C VAL A 71 6.24 3.22 8.39
N LEU A 72 5.36 4.01 7.77
CA LEU A 72 4.18 3.50 7.07
C LEU A 72 4.57 2.77 5.79
N SER A 73 5.51 3.33 5.01
CA SER A 73 6.01 2.70 3.79
C SER A 73 6.71 1.36 4.06
N ASP A 74 7.35 1.20 5.23
CA ASP A 74 8.01 -0.06 5.62
C ASP A 74 7.02 -1.20 5.90
N VAL A 75 5.75 -0.87 6.22
CA VAL A 75 4.73 -1.85 6.60
C VAL A 75 3.67 -2.07 5.53
N MET A 76 3.48 -1.12 4.61
CA MET A 76 2.52 -1.23 3.53
C MET A 76 2.95 -2.26 2.48
N PRO A 77 2.00 -2.96 1.84
CA PRO A 77 2.32 -3.83 0.71
C PRO A 77 2.96 -3.05 -0.45
N VAL A 78 4.03 -3.61 -1.04
CA VAL A 78 4.93 -2.92 -2.00
C VAL A 78 4.23 -2.27 -3.21
N PHE A 79 3.07 -2.80 -3.64
CA PHE A 79 2.34 -2.29 -4.81
C PHE A 79 1.16 -1.40 -4.46
N TYR A 80 0.94 -1.12 -3.18
CA TYR A 80 -0.15 -0.27 -2.71
C TYR A 80 0.38 1.12 -2.44
N THR A 81 -0.35 2.12 -2.95
CA THR A 81 -0.02 3.54 -2.84
C THR A 81 -1.19 4.33 -2.27
N TYR A 82 -2.13 3.67 -1.60
CA TYR A 82 -3.34 4.27 -1.08
C TYR A 82 -3.76 3.61 0.24
N ILE A 83 -4.52 4.34 1.04
CA ILE A 83 -5.18 3.85 2.25
C ILE A 83 -6.68 4.04 2.05
N ASP A 84 -7.47 3.01 2.36
CA ASP A 84 -8.93 3.04 2.12
C ASP A 84 -9.67 3.94 3.12
N MET A 85 -9.14 4.08 4.34
CA MET A 85 -9.77 4.84 5.40
C MET A 85 -8.74 5.48 6.34
N LEU A 86 -8.95 6.76 6.64
CA LEU A 86 -8.26 7.46 7.71
C LEU A 86 -9.24 7.69 8.86
N ILE A 87 -8.82 7.41 10.09
CA ILE A 87 -9.57 7.68 11.31
C ILE A 87 -8.75 8.63 12.16
N ALA A 88 -9.28 9.82 12.44
CA ALA A 88 -8.72 10.74 13.42
C ALA A 88 -9.49 10.58 14.74
N THR A 89 -8.79 10.27 15.82
CA THR A 89 -9.40 10.04 17.13
C THR A 89 -9.80 11.36 17.82
N HIS A 90 -8.94 12.38 17.76
CA HIS A 90 -9.21 13.74 18.20
C HIS A 90 -8.36 14.75 17.42
N SER A 91 -8.58 16.04 17.68
CA SER A 91 -8.03 17.13 16.86
C SER A 91 -6.66 17.65 17.29
N ASP A 92 -5.95 16.95 18.18
CA ASP A 92 -4.66 17.45 18.65
C ASP A 92 -3.59 17.28 17.58
N ALA A 93 -2.64 18.22 17.57
CA ALA A 93 -1.64 18.32 16.51
C ALA A 93 -0.72 17.09 16.46
N ASP A 94 -0.50 16.42 17.59
CA ASP A 94 0.27 15.19 17.71
C ASP A 94 -0.48 13.93 17.23
N HIS A 95 -1.73 14.04 16.82
CA HIS A 95 -2.49 12.98 16.17
C HIS A 95 -2.80 13.30 14.69
N LEU A 96 -3.11 14.58 14.38
CA LEU A 96 -3.48 15.01 13.03
C LEU A 96 -2.28 15.40 12.14
N GLY A 97 -1.15 15.79 12.74
CA GLY A 97 -0.04 16.41 12.02
C GLY A 97 0.51 15.56 10.88
N GLY A 98 0.66 14.25 11.11
CA GLY A 98 1.09 13.31 10.08
C GLY A 98 0.00 12.91 9.09
N LEU A 99 -1.29 12.90 9.48
CA LEU A 99 -2.39 12.58 8.56
C LEU A 99 -2.47 13.58 7.41
N ASN A 100 -2.25 14.86 7.68
CA ASN A 100 -2.17 15.88 6.62
C ASN A 100 -1.08 15.55 5.58
N ARG A 101 0.04 14.98 6.03
CA ARG A 101 1.14 14.57 5.15
C ARG A 101 0.81 13.34 4.32
N VAL A 102 0.05 12.40 4.88
CA VAL A 102 -0.41 11.20 4.16
C VAL A 102 -1.41 11.56 3.06
N ILE A 103 -2.25 12.56 3.27
CA ILE A 103 -3.24 13.00 2.27
C ILE A 103 -2.58 13.77 1.11
N GLU A 104 -1.51 14.51 1.40
CA GLU A 104 -0.79 15.34 0.42
C GLU A 104 0.18 14.55 -0.49
N TYR A 105 0.51 13.30 -0.14
CA TYR A 105 1.52 12.47 -0.79
C TYR A 105 0.92 11.48 -1.78
#